data_AF-A0A1Q3GVA1-F1
#
_entry.id   AF-A0A1Q3GVA1-F1
#
_cell.length_a   1.000
_cell.length_b   1.000
_cell.length_c   1.000
_cell.angle_alpha   90.00
_cell.angle_beta   90.00
_cell.angle_gamma   90.00
#
_symmetry.space_group_name_H-M   'P 1'
#
loop_
_entity.id
_entity.type
_entity.pdbx_description
1 polymer ?
#
loop_
_entity_poly.entity_id
_entity_poly.type
_entity_poly.pdbx_seq_one_letter_code
_entity_poly.pdbx_strand_id
1 'polypeptide(L)'
;MHKQEQIYYQQIQDFLLSRRVTEVFYEELDYQDGQGHWEESNECHSLDLNIILQLDNQELVQIKWDNEFYAYGLGLEKVSQLNPREGIKIINASSHQNWTSLINQRIVSIHIYWDECNSSDTNFLPTVWEVQFEHHHKIWIATVEIYEGKMTSFWANHLTIFFSREEAIKYQLIPADKHFALKA
;
A
#
# COMPACT_ATOMS: atom_id res chain seq x y z
N MET A 1 -3.78 21.09 -5.98
CA MET A 1 -3.28 19.83 -6.58
C MET A 1 -2.75 20.07 -8.01
N HIS A 2 -1.50 19.70 -8.29
CA HIS A 2 -0.86 19.80 -9.61
C HIS A 2 -1.46 18.80 -10.62
N LYS A 3 -1.25 19.02 -11.93
CA LYS A 3 -1.84 18.18 -13.00
C LYS A 3 -1.44 16.70 -12.91
N GLN A 4 -0.20 16.41 -12.52
CA GLN A 4 0.31 15.03 -12.40
C GLN A 4 -0.34 14.28 -11.23
N GLU A 5 -0.45 14.93 -10.07
CA GLU A 5 -1.17 14.41 -8.89
C GLU A 5 -2.64 14.07 -9.22
N GLN A 6 -3.31 14.91 -10.04
CA GLN A 6 -4.68 14.66 -10.51
C GLN A 6 -4.78 13.43 -11.39
N ILE A 7 -3.85 13.26 -12.34
CA ILE A 7 -3.85 12.09 -13.24
C ILE A 7 -3.61 10.82 -12.43
N TYR A 8 -2.63 10.83 -11.55
CA TYR A 8 -2.32 9.70 -10.68
C TYR A 8 -3.50 9.33 -9.78
N TYR A 9 -4.11 10.32 -9.12
CA TYR A 9 -5.30 10.08 -8.30
C TYR A 9 -6.46 9.49 -9.12
N GLN A 10 -6.70 10.01 -10.33
CA GLN A 10 -7.72 9.47 -11.22
C GLN A 10 -7.43 8.02 -11.63
N GLN A 11 -6.18 7.68 -11.94
CA GLN A 11 -5.78 6.32 -12.27
C GLN A 11 -6.06 5.36 -11.11
N ILE A 12 -5.69 5.72 -9.89
CA ILE A 12 -5.98 4.89 -8.70
C ILE A 12 -7.48 4.68 -8.55
N GLN A 13 -8.26 5.75 -8.68
CA GLN A 13 -9.71 5.65 -8.60
C GLN A 13 -10.29 4.75 -9.69
N ASP A 14 -9.85 4.89 -10.94
CA ASP A 14 -10.33 4.08 -12.06
C ASP A 14 -10.03 2.59 -11.89
N PHE A 15 -8.88 2.26 -11.29
CA PHE A 15 -8.44 0.88 -11.09
C PHE A 15 -9.13 0.23 -9.88
N LEU A 16 -9.24 0.94 -8.76
CA LEU A 16 -9.58 0.35 -7.47
C LEU A 16 -10.96 0.74 -6.94
N LEU A 17 -11.44 1.96 -7.21
CA LEU A 17 -12.67 2.44 -6.60
C LEU A 17 -13.87 1.62 -7.07
N SER A 18 -14.75 1.27 -6.14
CA SER A 18 -15.93 0.41 -6.36
C SER A 18 -15.65 -1.04 -6.75
N ARG A 19 -14.38 -1.46 -6.82
CA ARG A 19 -13.98 -2.86 -6.99
C ARG A 19 -13.98 -3.60 -5.67
N ARG A 20 -14.18 -4.92 -5.72
CA ARG A 20 -13.96 -5.80 -4.57
C ARG A 20 -12.61 -6.47 -4.69
N VAL A 21 -11.90 -6.56 -3.57
CA VAL A 21 -10.67 -7.37 -3.48
C VAL A 21 -11.08 -8.80 -3.20
N THR A 22 -10.80 -9.72 -4.13
CA THR A 22 -11.12 -11.14 -3.99
C THR A 22 -9.95 -11.93 -3.42
N GLU A 23 -8.73 -11.54 -3.75
CA GLU A 23 -7.50 -12.13 -3.21
C GLU A 23 -6.42 -11.06 -3.00
N VAL A 24 -5.53 -11.30 -2.05
CA VAL A 24 -4.34 -10.49 -1.78
C VAL A 24 -3.12 -11.38 -1.80
N PHE A 25 -2.10 -10.93 -2.52
CA PHE A 25 -0.80 -11.58 -2.57
C PHE A 25 0.29 -10.61 -2.14
N TYR A 26 1.31 -11.15 -1.50
CA TYR A 26 2.54 -10.46 -1.14
C TYR A 26 3.68 -10.98 -2.00
N GLU A 27 4.47 -10.05 -2.51
CA GLU A 27 5.81 -10.35 -3.02
C GLU A 27 6.82 -10.07 -1.92
N GLU A 28 7.70 -11.04 -1.68
CA GLU A 28 8.78 -10.96 -0.70
C GLU A 28 10.07 -11.56 -1.26
N LEU A 29 11.21 -11.23 -0.65
CA LEU A 29 12.44 -11.93 -0.92
C LEU A 29 12.34 -13.39 -0.48
N ASP A 30 12.87 -14.29 -1.31
CA ASP A 30 12.96 -15.70 -1.00
C ASP A 30 14.25 -16.00 -0.23
N TYR A 31 14.15 -15.98 1.10
CA TYR A 31 15.22 -16.36 2.03
C TYR A 31 15.46 -17.88 2.10
N GLN A 32 14.77 -18.69 1.28
CA GLN A 32 14.94 -20.14 1.14
C GLN A 32 14.63 -20.95 2.42
N ASP A 33 13.81 -20.41 3.31
CA ASP A 33 13.36 -21.08 4.55
C ASP A 33 11.88 -21.49 4.52
N GLY A 34 11.17 -21.15 3.43
CA GLY A 34 9.76 -21.47 3.23
C GLY A 34 8.77 -20.66 4.07
N GLN A 35 9.22 -19.63 4.79
CA GLN A 35 8.39 -18.79 5.66
C GLN A 35 8.17 -17.41 5.02
N GLY A 36 7.10 -16.71 5.41
CA GLY A 36 6.95 -15.28 5.11
C GLY A 36 7.59 -14.45 6.22
N HIS A 37 8.22 -13.32 5.89
CA HIS A 37 8.93 -12.46 6.86
C HIS A 37 8.27 -11.09 7.01
N TRP A 38 6.99 -11.00 6.66
CA TRP A 38 6.26 -9.74 6.62
C TRP A 38 5.54 -9.39 7.91
N GLU A 39 5.28 -10.35 8.79
CA GLU A 39 4.46 -10.10 9.99
C GLU A 39 5.30 -9.42 11.08
N GLU A 40 5.34 -8.10 11.05
CA GLU A 40 6.02 -7.28 12.06
C GLU A 40 5.20 -7.22 13.37
N SER A 41 3.87 -7.16 13.25
CA SER A 41 2.94 -7.35 14.37
C SER A 41 1.54 -7.74 13.86
N ASN A 42 0.63 -8.08 14.77
CA ASN A 42 -0.77 -8.38 14.45
C ASN A 42 -1.51 -7.27 13.68
N GLU A 43 -1.00 -6.04 13.68
CA GLU A 43 -1.65 -4.87 13.05
C GLU A 43 -0.78 -4.21 11.98
N CYS A 44 0.40 -4.78 11.68
CA CYS A 44 1.40 -4.20 10.81
C CYS A 44 2.13 -5.29 10.01
N HIS A 45 2.05 -5.23 8.68
CA HIS A 45 2.81 -6.11 7.80
C HIS A 45 3.85 -5.31 7.03
N SER A 46 5.13 -5.65 7.15
CA SER A 46 6.29 -4.99 6.57
C SER A 46 6.85 -5.83 5.42
N LEU A 47 6.61 -5.47 4.17
CA LEU A 47 6.91 -6.24 2.96
C LEU A 47 8.16 -5.73 2.23
N ASP A 48 9.08 -6.66 1.89
CA ASP A 48 10.28 -6.33 1.10
C ASP A 48 9.96 -5.69 -0.27
N LEU A 49 8.81 -6.03 -0.85
CA LEU A 49 8.47 -5.65 -2.22
C LEU A 49 7.06 -5.07 -2.34
N ASN A 50 6.08 -5.90 -2.73
CA ASN A 50 4.85 -5.42 -3.34
C ASN A 50 3.61 -6.12 -2.79
N ILE A 51 2.47 -5.44 -2.94
CA ILE A 51 1.15 -5.99 -2.70
C ILE A 51 0.47 -6.17 -4.05
N ILE A 52 -0.14 -7.33 -4.29
CA ILE A 52 -0.93 -7.57 -5.49
C ILE A 52 -2.36 -7.88 -5.05
N LEU A 53 -3.30 -7.09 -5.54
CA LEU A 53 -4.73 -7.29 -5.31
C LEU A 53 -5.34 -7.95 -6.54
N GLN A 54 -6.05 -9.05 -6.34
CA GLN A 54 -6.97 -9.57 -7.35
C GLN A 54 -8.35 -8.97 -7.12
N LEU A 55 -8.94 -8.43 -8.19
CA LEU A 55 -10.21 -7.75 -8.13
C LEU A 55 -11.35 -8.64 -8.66
N ASP A 56 -12.60 -8.26 -8.40
CA ASP A 56 -13.80 -8.99 -8.85
C ASP A 56 -13.95 -9.15 -10.37
N ASN A 57 -13.28 -8.28 -11.14
CA ASN A 57 -13.17 -8.39 -12.59
C ASN A 57 -12.00 -9.27 -13.06
N GLN A 58 -11.34 -10.00 -12.15
CA GLN A 58 -10.15 -10.83 -12.38
C GLN A 58 -8.89 -10.04 -12.76
N GLU A 59 -8.92 -8.71 -12.74
CA GLU A 59 -7.69 -7.94 -12.93
C GLU A 59 -6.80 -8.06 -11.69
N LEU A 60 -5.49 -8.16 -11.94
CA LEU A 60 -4.47 -8.08 -10.91
C LEU A 60 -3.87 -6.68 -10.92
N VAL A 61 -3.84 -6.06 -9.76
CA VAL A 61 -3.32 -4.71 -9.56
C VAL A 61 -2.20 -4.77 -8.53
N GLN A 62 -1.00 -4.39 -8.95
CA GLN A 62 0.19 -4.36 -8.11
C GLN A 62 0.40 -2.95 -7.56
N ILE A 63 0.49 -2.85 -6.24
CA ILE A 63 0.91 -1.67 -5.50
C ILE A 63 2.39 -1.90 -5.14
N LYS A 64 3.22 -0.95 -5.53
CA LYS A 64 4.68 -1.02 -5.40
C LYS A 64 5.23 0.32 -4.97
N TRP A 65 6.48 0.36 -4.52
CA TRP A 65 7.25 1.59 -4.62
C TRP A 65 7.61 1.81 -6.11
N ASP A 66 7.52 3.04 -6.59
CA ASP A 66 7.78 3.41 -7.99
C ASP A 66 8.51 4.76 -8.07
N ASN A 67 9.00 5.08 -9.27
CA ASN A 67 9.78 6.27 -9.59
C ASN A 67 8.98 7.29 -10.43
N GLU A 68 7.64 7.18 -10.50
CA GLU A 68 6.78 8.05 -11.32
C GLU A 68 6.83 9.53 -10.92
N PHE A 69 7.01 9.82 -9.62
CA PHE A 69 7.11 11.17 -9.08
C PHE A 69 8.57 11.52 -8.77
N TYR A 70 9.16 10.75 -7.87
CA TYR A 70 10.57 10.68 -7.48
C TYR A 70 10.71 9.30 -6.83
N ALA A 71 11.93 8.78 -6.66
CA ALA A 71 12.12 7.45 -6.06
C ALA A 71 11.33 7.33 -4.74
N TYR A 72 10.76 6.14 -4.49
CA TYR A 72 10.06 5.76 -3.25
C TYR A 72 8.62 6.28 -3.05
N GLY A 73 7.98 6.81 -4.10
CA GLY A 73 6.53 7.05 -4.09
C GLY A 73 5.75 5.73 -4.24
N LEU A 74 4.55 5.65 -3.69
CA LEU A 74 3.63 4.55 -4.00
C LEU A 74 3.21 4.64 -5.47
N GLY A 75 3.26 3.52 -6.17
CA GLY A 75 2.85 3.37 -7.55
C GLY A 75 1.83 2.26 -7.72
N LEU A 76 1.20 2.25 -8.89
CA LEU A 76 0.18 1.28 -9.25
C LEU A 76 0.38 0.79 -10.67
N GLU A 77 0.32 -0.51 -10.89
CA GLU A 77 0.22 -1.05 -12.24
C GLU A 77 -0.71 -2.26 -12.33
N LYS A 78 -1.27 -2.45 -13.53
CA LYS A 78 -1.97 -3.68 -13.88
C LYS A 78 -0.94 -4.73 -14.27
N VAL A 79 -1.06 -5.93 -13.71
CA VAL A 79 -0.24 -7.08 -14.11
C VAL A 79 -1.11 -8.14 -14.76
N SER A 80 -0.59 -8.81 -15.79
CA SER A 80 -1.38 -9.80 -16.56
C SER A 80 -1.54 -11.13 -15.84
N GLN A 81 -0.57 -11.49 -15.01
CA GLN A 81 -0.55 -12.72 -14.21
C GLN A 81 0.43 -12.58 -13.05
N LEU A 82 0.30 -13.42 -12.04
CA LEU A 82 1.32 -13.60 -11.02
C LEU A 82 2.55 -14.23 -11.68
N ASN A 83 3.68 -13.51 -11.69
CA ASN A 83 4.92 -13.94 -12.33
C ASN A 83 5.98 -14.24 -11.27
N PRO A 84 6.27 -15.52 -10.99
CA PRO A 84 7.40 -15.89 -10.15
C PRO A 84 8.70 -15.35 -10.76
N ARG A 85 9.57 -14.80 -9.91
CA ARG A 85 10.88 -14.28 -10.30
C ARG A 85 11.94 -14.95 -9.42
N GLU A 86 13.14 -15.12 -9.96
CA GLU A 86 14.25 -15.66 -9.17
C GLU A 86 14.51 -14.78 -7.96
N GLY A 87 14.62 -15.39 -6.78
CA GLY A 87 14.81 -14.68 -5.50
C GLY A 87 13.57 -13.99 -4.93
N ILE A 88 12.39 -14.14 -5.56
CA ILE A 88 11.12 -13.55 -5.10
C ILE A 88 10.06 -14.64 -4.99
N LYS A 89 9.40 -14.70 -3.84
CA LYS A 89 8.24 -15.57 -3.61
C LYS A 89 6.95 -14.75 -3.61
N ILE A 90 5.87 -15.39 -4.06
CA ILE A 90 4.52 -14.84 -4.02
C ILE A 90 3.72 -15.63 -2.98
N ILE A 91 3.23 -14.96 -1.95
CA ILE A 91 2.46 -15.57 -0.86
C ILE A 91 1.02 -15.09 -0.95
N ASN A 92 0.06 -16.02 -0.98
CA ASN A 92 -1.36 -15.66 -0.86
C ASN A 92 -1.68 -15.33 0.60
N ALA A 93 -1.93 -14.06 0.89
CA ALA A 93 -2.23 -13.54 2.23
C ALA A 93 -3.74 -13.44 2.52
N SER A 94 -4.60 -13.85 1.58
CA SER A 94 -6.05 -13.66 1.67
C SER A 94 -6.70 -14.32 2.89
N SER A 95 -6.16 -15.45 3.34
CA SER A 95 -6.63 -16.18 4.52
C SER A 95 -6.06 -15.65 5.84
N HIS A 96 -5.18 -14.64 5.81
CA HIS A 96 -4.67 -14.03 7.02
C HIS A 96 -5.77 -13.29 7.78
N GLN A 97 -5.70 -13.28 9.11
CA GLN A 97 -6.75 -12.71 9.96
C GLN A 97 -7.04 -11.23 9.65
N ASN A 98 -6.01 -10.46 9.31
CA ASN A 98 -6.13 -9.04 8.95
C ASN A 98 -6.85 -8.81 7.62
N TRP A 99 -6.75 -9.76 6.68
CA TRP A 99 -7.41 -9.65 5.37
C TRP A 99 -8.78 -10.30 5.33
N THR A 100 -9.01 -11.35 6.12
CA THR A 100 -10.21 -12.19 6.03
C THR A 100 -11.50 -11.37 6.08
N SER A 101 -11.55 -10.32 6.90
CA SER A 101 -12.72 -9.44 7.00
C SER A 101 -12.87 -8.45 5.83
N LEU A 102 -11.80 -8.18 5.09
CA LEU A 102 -11.72 -7.24 3.96
C LEU A 102 -11.93 -7.92 2.60
N ILE A 103 -11.65 -9.23 2.50
CA ILE A 103 -11.90 -10.01 1.30
C ILE A 103 -13.38 -9.95 0.91
N ASN A 104 -13.64 -9.80 -0.39
CA ASN A 104 -14.93 -9.56 -1.01
C ASN A 104 -15.64 -8.26 -0.60
N GLN A 105 -15.02 -7.40 0.21
CA GLN A 105 -15.52 -6.06 0.46
C GLN A 105 -15.16 -5.12 -0.67
N ARG A 106 -16.05 -4.17 -0.95
CA ARG A 106 -15.81 -3.13 -1.95
C ARG A 106 -14.94 -2.02 -1.37
N ILE A 107 -13.98 -1.53 -2.15
CA ILE A 107 -13.26 -0.29 -1.86
C ILE A 107 -14.19 0.89 -2.15
N VAL A 108 -14.52 1.67 -1.13
CA VAL A 108 -15.48 2.79 -1.20
C VAL A 108 -14.81 4.16 -1.20
N SER A 109 -13.57 4.25 -0.76
CA SER A 109 -12.79 5.48 -0.80
C SER A 109 -11.31 5.17 -0.76
N ILE A 110 -10.52 6.01 -1.43
CA ILE A 110 -9.06 6.01 -1.36
C ILE A 110 -8.64 7.45 -1.13
N HIS A 111 -7.82 7.67 -0.11
CA HIS A 111 -7.22 8.96 0.19
C HIS A 111 -5.70 8.83 0.17
N ILE A 112 -5.04 9.79 -0.48
CA ILE A 112 -3.58 9.78 -0.65
C ILE A 112 -3.00 10.89 0.22
N TYR A 113 -2.09 10.52 1.12
CA TYR A 113 -1.27 11.47 1.84
C TYR A 113 0.02 11.67 1.05
N TRP A 114 0.36 12.94 0.90
CA TRP A 114 1.52 13.39 0.15
C TRP A 114 2.55 13.94 1.11
N ASP A 115 3.80 13.61 0.87
CA ASP A 115 4.95 14.17 1.57
C ASP A 115 5.68 15.15 0.67
N GLU A 116 6.27 16.20 1.25
CA GLU A 116 7.04 17.19 0.49
C GLU A 116 8.38 16.61 0.08
N CYS A 117 8.65 16.58 -1.22
CA CYS A 117 9.98 16.27 -1.74
C CYS A 117 10.50 17.48 -2.52
N ASN A 118 11.68 17.97 -2.19
CA ASN A 118 12.30 19.06 -2.94
C ASN A 118 13.11 18.48 -4.12
N SER A 119 12.43 17.87 -5.09
CA SER A 119 13.04 17.32 -6.30
C SER A 119 12.95 18.30 -7.48
N SER A 120 13.68 18.03 -8.56
CA SER A 120 13.60 18.85 -9.79
C SER A 120 12.27 18.72 -10.54
N ASP A 121 11.57 17.59 -10.38
CA ASP A 121 10.46 17.19 -11.25
C ASP A 121 9.10 17.26 -10.54
N THR A 122 9.08 17.11 -9.21
CA THR A 122 7.88 17.21 -8.37
C THR A 122 8.20 17.76 -6.99
N ASN A 123 7.22 18.44 -6.39
CA ASN A 123 7.29 18.95 -5.01
C ASN A 123 6.70 17.97 -3.99
N PHE A 124 6.01 16.92 -4.44
CA PHE A 124 5.27 16.01 -3.58
C PHE A 124 5.40 14.54 -4.03
N LEU A 125 5.40 13.64 -3.05
CA LEU A 125 5.42 12.18 -3.22
C LEU A 125 4.19 11.55 -2.57
N PRO A 126 3.50 10.62 -3.24
CA PRO A 126 2.43 9.85 -2.61
C PRO A 126 3.06 8.79 -1.69
N THR A 127 3.03 9.00 -0.38
CA THR A 127 3.75 8.13 0.57
C THR A 127 2.83 7.21 1.35
N VAL A 128 1.54 7.56 1.47
CA VAL A 128 0.55 6.73 2.17
C VAL A 128 -0.77 6.72 1.42
N TRP A 129 -1.32 5.53 1.23
CA TRP A 129 -2.67 5.31 0.76
C TRP A 129 -3.54 4.84 1.91
N GLU A 130 -4.55 5.63 2.27
CA GLU A 130 -5.66 5.15 3.09
C GLU A 130 -6.73 4.56 2.19
N VAL A 131 -6.95 3.26 2.30
CA VAL A 131 -7.95 2.54 1.53
C VAL A 131 -9.09 2.17 2.46
N GLN A 132 -10.28 2.71 2.19
CA GLN A 132 -11.49 2.40 2.95
C GLN A 132 -12.34 1.39 2.20
N PHE A 133 -12.71 0.33 2.90
CA PHE A 133 -13.65 -0.69 2.46
C PHE A 133 -15.07 -0.39 2.99
N GLU A 134 -16.04 -1.19 2.55
CA GLU A 134 -17.38 -1.21 3.14
C GLU A 134 -17.33 -1.41 4.66
N HIS A 135 -18.40 -1.02 5.35
CA HIS A 135 -18.49 -1.10 6.83
C HIS A 135 -17.39 -0.32 7.58
N HIS A 136 -16.78 0.69 6.93
CA HIS A 136 -15.80 1.59 7.52
C HIS A 136 -14.45 0.96 7.91
N HIS A 137 -14.16 -0.25 7.44
CA HIS A 137 -12.81 -0.82 7.61
C HIS A 137 -11.81 -0.03 6.76
N LYS A 138 -10.61 0.15 7.30
CA LYS A 138 -9.54 0.92 6.65
C LYS A 138 -8.21 0.22 6.82
N ILE A 139 -7.38 0.35 5.80
CA ILE A 139 -5.96 0.03 5.87
C ILE A 139 -5.16 1.24 5.39
N TRP A 140 -3.91 1.31 5.80
CA TRP A 140 -2.94 2.28 5.31
C TRP A 140 -1.77 1.52 4.69
N ILE A 141 -1.47 1.80 3.43
CA ILE A 141 -0.29 1.24 2.74
C ILE A 141 0.71 2.38 2.62
N ALA A 142 1.95 2.19 3.06
CA ALA A 142 2.95 3.25 3.11
C ALA A 142 4.32 2.78 2.64
N THR A 143 5.10 3.70 2.06
CA THR A 143 6.52 3.47 1.71
C THR A 143 7.43 3.73 2.91
N VAL A 144 7.30 2.86 3.92
CA VAL A 144 8.05 2.91 5.18
C VAL A 144 8.57 1.52 5.50
N GLU A 145 9.78 1.46 6.05
CA GLU A 145 10.36 0.22 6.59
C GLU A 145 10.26 0.24 8.12
N ILE A 146 9.72 -0.85 8.66
CA ILE A 146 9.66 -1.11 10.10
C ILE A 146 10.41 -2.40 10.39
N TYR A 147 11.25 -2.34 11.40
CA TYR A 147 12.01 -3.47 11.92
C TYR A 147 12.04 -3.41 13.45
N GLU A 148 11.70 -4.51 14.10
CA GLU A 148 11.68 -4.65 15.56
C GLU A 148 10.88 -3.54 16.28
N GLY A 149 9.70 -3.22 15.74
CA GLY A 149 8.77 -2.22 16.27
C GLY A 149 9.25 -0.78 16.15
N LYS A 150 10.30 -0.54 15.36
CA LYS A 150 10.86 0.79 15.11
C LYS A 150 10.83 1.07 13.62
N MET A 151 10.37 2.26 13.28
CA MET A 151 10.51 2.78 11.93
C MET A 151 11.99 3.08 11.68
N THR A 152 12.54 2.47 10.64
CA THR A 152 13.96 2.56 10.28
C THR A 152 14.18 3.59 9.19
N SER A 153 13.29 3.66 8.20
CA SER A 153 13.36 4.62 7.10
C SER A 153 11.98 5.02 6.57
N PHE A 154 11.78 6.32 6.37
CA PHE A 154 10.78 6.82 5.42
C PHE A 154 11.33 6.71 4.00
N TRP A 155 10.45 6.65 3.00
CA TRP A 155 10.83 6.55 1.58
C TRP A 155 11.73 5.34 1.35
N ALA A 156 11.27 4.18 1.82
CA ALA A 156 12.01 2.93 1.73
C ALA A 156 11.70 2.17 0.43
N ASN A 157 12.59 1.26 0.04
CA ASN A 157 12.29 0.21 -0.95
C ASN A 157 11.44 -0.91 -0.32
N HIS A 158 10.42 -0.52 0.44
CA HIS A 158 9.65 -1.38 1.34
C HIS A 158 8.22 -0.87 1.40
N LEU A 159 7.25 -1.79 1.51
CA LEU A 159 5.86 -1.42 1.73
C LEU A 159 5.41 -1.92 3.08
N THR A 160 4.83 -1.04 3.89
CA THR A 160 4.20 -1.45 5.14
C THR A 160 2.70 -1.21 5.08
N ILE A 161 1.93 -2.20 5.53
CA ILE A 161 0.48 -2.15 5.66
C ILE A 161 0.11 -2.07 7.13
N PHE A 162 -0.71 -1.09 7.47
CA PHE A 162 -1.29 -0.91 8.79
C PHE A 162 -2.78 -1.24 8.72
N PHE A 163 -3.23 -2.09 9.64
CA PHE A 163 -4.64 -2.50 9.72
C PHE A 163 -5.43 -1.74 10.79
N SER A 164 -4.75 -0.87 11.55
CA SER A 164 -5.36 0.02 12.54
C SER A 164 -4.89 1.47 12.36
N ARG A 165 -5.78 2.41 12.71
CA ARG A 165 -5.47 3.84 12.63
C ARG A 165 -4.42 4.21 13.67
N GLU A 166 -4.48 3.57 14.83
CA GLU A 166 -3.58 3.76 15.96
C GLU A 166 -2.13 3.48 15.55
N GLU A 167 -1.86 2.37 14.84
CA GLU A 167 -0.51 2.08 14.34
C GLU A 167 -0.07 3.08 13.26
N ALA A 168 -0.96 3.46 12.32
CA ALA A 168 -0.62 4.47 11.31
C ALA A 168 -0.23 5.83 11.95
N ILE A 169 -0.89 6.24 13.04
CA ILE A 169 -0.55 7.46 13.80
C ILE A 169 0.74 7.29 14.61
N LYS A 170 0.93 6.12 15.23
CA LYS A 170 2.13 5.81 16.03
C LYS A 170 3.41 6.01 15.21
N TYR A 171 3.38 5.64 13.92
CA TYR A 171 4.49 5.85 13.00
C TYR A 171 4.42 7.18 12.22
N GLN A 172 3.54 8.10 12.63
CA GLN A 172 3.41 9.46 12.09
C GLN A 172 3.08 9.51 10.59
N LEU A 173 2.44 8.46 10.06
CA LEU A 173 2.07 8.35 8.64
C LEU A 173 0.85 9.18 8.29
N ILE A 174 -0.01 9.40 9.29
CA ILE A 174 -1.21 10.23 9.17
C ILE A 174 -1.31 11.15 10.38
N PRO A 175 -1.96 12.33 10.24
CA PRO A 175 -2.20 13.22 11.37
C PRO A 175 -3.03 12.55 12.47
N ALA A 176 -2.62 12.77 13.74
CA ALA A 176 -3.38 12.32 14.90
C ALA A 176 -4.80 12.91 14.90
N ASP A 177 -4.93 14.18 14.51
CA ASP A 177 -6.18 14.91 14.37
C ASP A 177 -6.73 14.83 12.94
N LYS A 178 -8.04 14.55 12.79
CA LYS A 178 -8.74 14.44 11.50
C LYS A 178 -8.74 15.71 10.63
N HIS A 179 -8.07 16.78 11.06
CA HIS A 179 -8.21 18.14 10.50
C HIS A 179 -7.06 18.62 9.62
N PHE A 180 -5.96 17.88 9.51
CA PHE A 180 -4.94 18.17 8.51
C PHE A 180 -5.14 17.31 7.26
N ALA A 181 -6.27 17.54 6.59
CA ALA A 181 -6.24 17.43 5.14
C ALA A 181 -5.41 18.62 4.65
N LEU A 182 -4.30 18.37 3.96
CA LEU A 182 -3.76 19.37 3.05
C LEU A 182 -4.94 19.86 2.21
N LYS A 183 -5.30 21.14 2.40
CA LYS A 183 -6.34 21.78 1.60
C LYS A 183 -5.92 21.66 0.13
N ALA A 184 -6.84 21.13 -0.67
CA ALA A 184 -6.75 20.97 -2.12
C ALA A 184 -6.22 22.20 -2.86
#